data_AF-A0A2K2HBK5-F1
#
_entry.id   AF-A0A2K2HBK5-F1
#
_cell.length_a   1.000
_cell.length_b   1.000
_cell.length_c   1.000
_cell.angle_alpha   90.00
_cell.angle_beta   90.00
_cell.angle_gamma   90.00
#
_symmetry.space_group_name_H-M   'P 1'
#
loop_
_entity.id
_entity.type
_entity.pdbx_description
1 polymer ?
#
loop_
_entity_poly.entity_id
_entity_poly.type
_entity_poly.pdbx_seq_one_letter_code
_entity_poly.pdbx_strand_id
1 'polypeptide(L)'
;MESGRRTTDRLQGRSNSRLLLQLRRWGGEEFLILLPATPCREACVTAEKLSRRIAATPCPETGAPLTASSGVAAITLKDSGENLVERADRGLYRSKKDGRNRVTFLDPISDESVNPALESPPDNLSQTAADLEK
;
A
#
# COMPACT_ATOMS: atom_id res chain seq x y z
N MET A 1 -13.82 -41.23 39.57
CA MET A 1 -13.38 -40.08 40.37
C MET A 1 -11.85 -40.09 40.36
N GLU A 2 -11.19 -40.02 39.20
CA GLU A 2 -10.89 -38.81 38.41
C GLU A 2 -10.02 -37.84 39.22
N SER A 3 -8.68 -37.88 39.12
CA SER A 3 -7.78 -37.49 38.01
C SER A 3 -7.02 -36.24 38.45
N GLY A 4 -5.69 -36.26 38.36
CA GLY A 4 -4.89 -35.10 38.78
C GLY A 4 -3.37 -35.28 38.67
N ARG A 5 -2.87 -36.06 37.71
CA ARG A 5 -1.47 -35.93 37.27
C ARG A 5 -1.46 -34.99 36.06
N ARG A 6 -0.73 -33.86 36.16
CA ARG A 6 0.08 -33.29 35.07
C ARG A 6 0.82 -32.03 35.54
N THR A 7 2.05 -32.23 35.97
CA THR A 7 3.17 -31.33 35.69
C THR A 7 3.37 -31.22 34.18
N THR A 8 3.22 -30.03 33.62
CA THR A 8 3.94 -29.63 32.41
C THR A 8 4.22 -28.12 32.47
N ASP A 9 5.45 -27.83 32.85
CA ASP A 9 6.26 -26.79 32.22
C ASP A 9 6.00 -26.71 30.71
N ARG A 10 5.65 -25.52 30.21
CA ARG A 10 6.27 -24.98 28.99
C ARG A 10 5.88 -23.53 28.75
N LEU A 11 6.89 -22.69 28.74
CA LEU A 11 6.99 -21.44 28.00
C LEU A 11 6.24 -21.53 26.65
N GLN A 12 5.11 -20.86 26.51
CA GLN A 12 4.67 -20.32 25.22
C GLN A 12 5.20 -18.88 25.20
N GLY A 13 6.28 -18.54 24.50
CA GLY A 13 6.70 -19.03 23.19
C GLY A 13 6.34 -17.98 22.16
N ARG A 14 7.16 -16.92 22.07
CA ARG A 14 7.28 -15.95 20.98
C ARG A 14 5.96 -15.47 20.34
N SER A 15 5.45 -14.35 20.83
CA SER A 15 4.57 -13.46 20.05
C SER A 15 5.33 -12.85 18.88
N ASN A 16 5.63 -13.64 17.85
CA ASN A 16 5.91 -13.12 16.52
C ASN A 16 4.56 -12.85 15.87
N SER A 17 3.99 -11.69 16.19
CA SER A 17 2.96 -11.06 15.38
C SER A 17 3.54 -10.88 13.98
N ARG A 18 3.27 -11.84 13.08
CA ARG A 18 3.40 -11.63 11.64
C ARG A 18 2.38 -10.56 11.28
N LEU A 19 2.76 -9.31 11.49
CA LEU A 19 2.07 -8.12 11.04
C LEU A 19 1.79 -8.30 9.55
N LEU A 20 0.54 -8.62 9.23
CA LEU A 20 0.12 -9.05 7.91
C LEU A 20 0.35 -7.91 6.91
N LEU A 21 1.33 -8.10 6.02
CA LEU A 21 1.41 -7.35 4.77
C LEU A 21 0.20 -7.72 3.92
N GLN A 22 -0.72 -6.79 3.72
CA GLN A 22 -1.86 -7.00 2.83
C GLN A 22 -1.57 -6.37 1.48
N LEU A 23 -1.44 -7.21 0.46
CA LEU A 23 -1.47 -6.79 -0.94
C LEU A 23 -2.92 -6.88 -1.44
N ARG A 24 -3.40 -5.81 -2.06
CA ARG A 24 -4.71 -5.76 -2.71
C ARG A 24 -4.53 -5.22 -4.12
N ARG A 25 -5.17 -5.85 -5.11
CA ARG A 25 -5.31 -5.27 -6.45
C ARG A 25 -6.40 -4.20 -6.35
N TRP A 26 -6.03 -2.95 -6.56
CA TRP A 26 -6.94 -1.80 -6.49
C TRP A 26 -7.65 -1.57 -7.83
N GLY A 27 -6.99 -1.91 -8.94
CA GLY A 27 -7.49 -1.77 -10.30
C GLY A 27 -6.62 -2.52 -11.31
N GLY A 28 -6.81 -2.28 -12.62
CA GLY A 28 -6.17 -3.01 -13.72
C GLY A 28 -4.69 -3.35 -13.48
N GLU A 29 -3.85 -2.37 -13.18
CA GLU A 29 -2.41 -2.57 -12.90
C GLU A 29 -2.00 -1.99 -11.53
N GLU A 30 -2.98 -1.68 -10.68
CA GLU A 30 -2.75 -0.93 -9.44
C GLU A 30 -2.81 -1.85 -8.21
N PHE A 31 -1.85 -1.64 -7.30
CA PHE A 31 -1.70 -2.43 -6.09
C PHE A 31 -1.60 -1.54 -4.86
N LEU A 32 -2.35 -1.88 -3.82
CA LEU A 32 -2.25 -1.25 -2.50
C LEU A 32 -1.53 -2.20 -1.53
N ILE A 33 -0.58 -1.65 -0.78
CA ILE A 33 0.17 -2.37 0.25
C ILE A 33 -0.03 -1.68 1.58
N LEU A 34 -0.61 -2.40 2.54
CA LEU A 34 -0.77 -1.92 3.91
C LEU A 34 0.37 -2.47 4.79
N LEU A 35 1.07 -1.56 5.45
CA LEU A 35 2.21 -1.83 6.33
C LEU A 35 1.85 -1.43 7.78
N PRO A 36 1.21 -2.31 8.55
CA PRO A 36 0.81 -1.99 9.91
C PRO A 36 2.04 -1.79 10.81
N ALA A 37 1.94 -0.85 11.76
CA ALA A 37 3.01 -0.51 12.71
C ALA A 37 4.38 -0.22 12.07
N THR A 38 4.39 0.28 10.84
CA THR A 38 5.62 0.53 10.07
C THR A 38 5.88 2.03 9.95
N PRO A 39 7.01 2.56 10.44
CA PRO A 39 7.39 3.95 10.26
C PRO A 39 7.54 4.32 8.78
N CYS A 40 7.28 5.59 8.42
CA CYS A 40 7.32 6.07 7.03
C CYS A 40 8.64 5.74 6.31
N ARG A 41 9.77 5.89 7.00
CA ARG A 41 11.10 5.59 6.46
C ARG A 41 11.25 4.12 6.09
N GLU A 42 10.77 3.22 6.94
CA GLU A 42 10.81 1.78 6.69
C GLU A 42 9.82 1.38 5.58
N ALA A 43 8.67 2.05 5.51
CA ALA A 43 7.71 1.87 4.43
C ALA A 43 8.32 2.27 3.07
N CYS A 44 9.05 3.39 3.00
CA CYS A 44 9.76 3.81 1.79
C CYS A 44 10.83 2.80 1.38
N VAL A 45 11.65 2.34 2.33
CA VAL A 45 12.67 1.30 2.08
C VAL A 45 12.04 0.01 1.57
N THR A 46 10.88 -0.37 2.12
CA THR A 46 10.13 -1.56 1.68
C THR A 46 9.61 -1.38 0.25
N ALA A 47 9.05 -0.22 -0.08
CA ALA A 47 8.61 0.11 -1.43
C ALA A 47 9.78 0.07 -2.44
N GLU A 48 10.92 0.67 -2.11
CA GLU A 48 12.12 0.65 -2.97
C GLU A 48 12.66 -0.77 -3.19
N LYS A 49 12.65 -1.60 -2.15
CA LYS A 49 13.02 -3.02 -2.26
C LYS A 49 12.07 -3.76 -3.20
N LEU A 50 10.77 -3.48 -3.11
CA LEU A 50 9.78 -4.08 -4.00
C LEU A 50 9.99 -3.64 -5.44
N SER A 51 10.15 -2.34 -5.71
CA SER A 51 10.42 -1.83 -7.06
C SER A 51 11.66 -2.46 -7.68
N ARG A 52 12.75 -2.62 -6.91
CA ARG A 52 13.96 -3.31 -7.37
C ARG A 52 13.72 -4.78 -7.71
N ARG A 53 12.92 -5.49 -6.91
CA ARG A 53 12.56 -6.89 -7.17
C ARG A 53 11.70 -7.03 -8.43
N ILE A 54 10.77 -6.11 -8.65
CA ILE A 54 9.96 -6.04 -9.88
C ILE A 54 10.87 -5.82 -11.09
N ALA A 55 11.78 -4.85 -11.02
CA ALA A 55 12.75 -4.57 -12.08
C ALA A 55 13.68 -5.75 -12.38
N ALA A 56 14.03 -6.55 -11.38
CA ALA A 56 14.86 -7.75 -11.53
C ALA A 56 14.08 -8.97 -12.03
N THR A 57 12.75 -8.89 -12.15
CA THR A 57 11.88 -10.01 -12.56
C THR A 57 11.16 -9.62 -13.87
N PRO A 58 11.69 -10.02 -15.04
CA PRO A 58 11.03 -9.77 -16.32
C PRO A 58 9.61 -10.35 -16.38
N CYS A 59 8.75 -9.75 -17.21
CA CYS A 59 7.41 -10.26 -17.49
C CYS A 59 7.49 -11.70 -18.03
N PRO A 60 6.86 -12.70 -17.38
CA PRO A 60 6.93 -14.10 -17.82
C PRO A 60 6.43 -14.32 -19.26
N GLU A 61 5.44 -13.55 -19.69
CA GLU A 61 4.78 -13.69 -20.99
C GLU A 61 5.58 -13.06 -22.13
N THR A 62 6.24 -11.93 -21.87
CA THR A 62 6.91 -11.14 -22.92
C THR A 62 8.43 -11.09 -22.79
N GLY A 63 8.99 -11.47 -21.64
CA GLY A 63 10.41 -11.28 -21.30
C GLY A 63 10.81 -9.82 -21.09
N ALA A 64 9.88 -8.87 -21.19
CA ALA A 64 10.18 -7.45 -21.07
C ALA A 64 10.46 -7.03 -19.61
N PRO A 65 11.35 -6.05 -19.37
CA PRO A 65 11.57 -5.51 -18.03
C PRO A 65 10.31 -4.79 -17.54
N LEU A 66 9.90 -5.09 -16.31
CA LEU A 66 8.79 -4.41 -15.63
C LEU A 66 9.33 -3.39 -14.65
N THR A 67 8.66 -2.25 -14.50
CA THR A 67 8.99 -1.27 -13.46
C THR A 67 7.73 -0.87 -12.72
N ALA A 68 7.88 -0.47 -11.46
CA ALA A 68 6.78 0.01 -10.64
C ALA A 68 7.12 1.39 -10.06
N SER A 69 6.14 2.28 -10.09
CA SER A 69 6.17 3.53 -9.33
C SER A 69 5.29 3.37 -8.10
N SER A 70 5.63 4.02 -7.00
CA SER A 70 4.88 3.88 -5.75
C SER A 70 4.75 5.22 -5.03
N GLY A 71 3.55 5.51 -4.57
CA GLY A 71 3.33 6.56 -3.58
C GLY A 71 3.24 5.95 -2.19
N VAL A 72 3.89 6.59 -1.21
CA VAL A 72 3.89 6.14 0.19
C VAL A 72 3.30 7.24 1.05
N ALA A 73 2.39 6.85 1.94
CA ALA A 73 1.80 7.72 2.94
C ALA A 73 1.80 7.01 4.30
N ALA A 74 2.04 7.77 5.36
CA ALA A 74 1.92 7.29 6.74
C ALA A 74 0.63 7.80 7.37
N ILE A 75 -0.04 6.93 8.12
CA ILE A 75 -1.26 7.27 8.86
C ILE A 75 -0.93 8.13 10.08
N THR A 76 -1.77 9.11 10.36
CA THR A 76 -1.74 9.96 11.55
C THR A 76 -3.07 9.89 12.29
N LEU A 77 -3.10 10.42 13.52
CA LEU A 77 -4.32 10.48 14.33
C LEU A 77 -5.45 11.32 13.70
N LYS A 78 -5.12 12.17 12.72
CA LYS A 78 -6.08 13.02 12.01
C LYS A 78 -6.57 12.42 10.68
N ASP A 79 -6.00 11.29 10.26
CA ASP A 79 -6.35 10.69 8.96
C ASP A 79 -7.63 9.83 9.05
N SER A 80 -8.51 10.02 8.07
CA SER A 80 -9.43 8.97 7.64
C SER A 80 -8.69 7.97 6.73
N GLY A 81 -9.28 6.79 6.52
CA GLY A 81 -8.76 5.83 5.55
C GLY A 81 -8.68 6.41 4.13
N GLU A 82 -9.65 7.24 3.75
CA GLU A 82 -9.70 7.91 2.45
C GLU A 82 -8.55 8.91 2.28
N ASN A 83 -8.31 9.78 3.27
CA ASN A 83 -7.23 10.77 3.23
C ASN A 83 -5.85 10.11 3.12
N LEU A 84 -5.67 8.95 3.77
CA LEU A 84 -4.44 8.18 3.67
C LEU A 84 -4.21 7.65 2.25
N VAL A 85 -5.26 7.08 1.63
CA VAL A 85 -5.19 6.54 0.27
C VAL A 85 -4.98 7.67 -0.75
N GLU A 86 -5.67 8.79 -0.60
CA GLU A 86 -5.51 9.95 -1.47
C GLU A 86 -4.07 10.50 -1.44
N ARG A 87 -3.45 10.57 -0.25
CA ARG A 87 -2.02 10.96 -0.14
C ARG A 87 -1.09 9.95 -0.81
N ALA A 88 -1.36 8.66 -0.65
CA ALA A 88 -0.58 7.64 -1.35
C ALA A 88 -0.73 7.79 -2.88
N ASP A 89 -1.94 8.02 -3.37
CA ASP A 89 -2.20 8.21 -4.79
C ASP A 89 -1.53 9.47 -5.35
N ARG A 90 -1.62 10.61 -4.66
CA ARG A 90 -0.89 11.83 -5.04
C ARG A 90 0.62 11.61 -5.09
N GLY A 91 1.18 10.79 -4.19
CA GLY A 91 2.58 10.38 -4.24
C GLY A 91 2.89 9.51 -5.47
N LEU A 92 1.98 8.60 -5.83
CA LEU A 92 2.12 7.78 -7.02
C LEU A 92 2.05 8.63 -8.30
N TYR A 93 1.13 9.57 -8.36
CA TYR A 93 1.01 10.52 -9.46
C TYR A 93 2.29 11.33 -9.64
N ARG A 94 2.86 11.90 -8.57
CA ARG A 94 4.17 12.57 -8.61
C ARG A 94 5.28 11.64 -9.12
N SER A 95 5.31 10.41 -8.64
CA SER A 95 6.28 9.40 -9.10
C SER A 95 6.18 9.16 -10.61
N LYS A 96 4.94 9.07 -11.14
CA LYS A 96 4.67 8.91 -12.58
C LYS A 96 5.08 10.16 -13.36
N LYS A 97 4.76 11.36 -12.86
CA LYS A 97 5.06 12.65 -13.49
C LYS A 97 6.56 12.94 -13.57
N ASP A 98 7.30 12.63 -12.52
CA ASP A 98 8.72 13.02 -12.41
C ASP A 98 9.68 12.06 -13.13
N GLY A 99 9.16 11.02 -13.80
CA GLY A 99 9.95 10.10 -14.63
C GLY A 99 9.79 8.61 -14.32
N ARG A 100 8.75 8.22 -13.55
CA ARG A 100 8.41 6.83 -13.20
C ARG A 100 9.56 6.11 -12.44
N ASN A 101 9.37 4.81 -12.21
CA ASN A 101 10.30 3.88 -11.53
C ASN A 101 10.90 4.45 -10.24
N ARG A 102 10.05 5.06 -9.41
CA ARG A 102 10.46 5.71 -8.17
C ARG A 102 9.40 5.61 -7.09
N VAL A 103 9.85 5.88 -5.87
CA VAL A 103 9.02 5.98 -4.68
C VAL A 103 8.93 7.45 -4.28
N THR A 104 7.72 7.97 -4.12
CA THR A 104 7.50 9.31 -3.57
C THR A 104 6.70 9.20 -2.30
N PHE A 105 7.25 9.74 -1.21
CA PHE A 105 6.53 9.90 0.05
C PHE A 105 5.82 11.26 0.08
N LEU A 106 4.58 11.28 0.55
CA LEU A 106 3.89 12.52 0.90
C LEU A 106 3.66 12.60 2.41
N ASP A 107 4.19 13.67 2.99
CA ASP A 107 4.02 13.99 4.40
C ASP A 107 2.51 14.13 4.72
N PRO A 108 2.01 13.55 5.82
CA PRO A 108 0.73 13.97 6.37
C PRO A 108 0.69 15.49 6.52
N ILE A 109 -0.35 16.09 5.93
CA ILE A 109 -0.54 17.54 5.89
C ILE A 109 -0.47 18.10 7.32
N SER A 110 0.64 18.77 7.66
CA SER A 110 0.72 19.65 8.82
C SER A 110 0.29 21.05 8.40
N ASP A 111 -0.98 21.36 8.68
CA ASP A 111 -1.63 22.68 8.70
C ASP A 111 -2.07 23.43 7.41
N GLU A 112 -3.37 23.77 7.44
CA GLU A 112 -4.14 24.94 6.95
C GLU A 112 -3.93 25.63 5.57
N SER A 113 -3.24 25.05 4.59
CA SER A 113 -3.21 25.66 3.24
C SER A 113 -3.28 24.68 2.06
N VAL A 114 -3.96 23.53 2.24
CA VAL A 114 -4.28 22.69 1.08
C VAL A 114 -5.45 23.31 0.35
N ASN A 115 -5.12 24.06 -0.71
CA ASN A 115 -6.07 24.47 -1.73
C ASN A 115 -6.64 23.19 -2.38
N PRO A 116 -7.94 22.87 -2.24
CA PRO A 116 -8.54 21.67 -2.83
C PRO A 116 -8.66 21.75 -4.37
N ALA A 117 -8.10 22.79 -5.00
CA ALA A 117 -8.26 23.08 -6.43
C ALA A 117 -7.23 22.41 -7.36
N LEU A 118 -6.37 21.52 -6.88
CA LEU A 118 -5.48 20.74 -7.76
C LEU A 118 -5.98 19.31 -7.89
N GLU A 119 -6.80 19.15 -8.94
CA GLU A 119 -7.11 17.92 -9.67
C GLU A 119 -8.06 16.95 -8.96
N SER A 120 -9.35 17.14 -9.24
CA SER A 120 -10.32 16.05 -9.28
C SER A 120 -9.66 14.83 -9.97
N PRO A 121 -9.77 13.62 -9.41
CA PRO A 121 -9.41 12.44 -10.18
C PRO A 121 -10.20 12.47 -11.49
N PRO A 122 -9.62 12.14 -12.66
CA PRO A 122 -10.43 11.99 -13.85
C PRO A 122 -11.51 10.95 -13.54
N ASP A 123 -12.76 11.41 -13.59
CA ASP A 123 -13.98 10.60 -13.58
C ASP A 123 -13.85 9.51 -14.66
N ASN A 124 -13.40 8.31 -14.27
CA ASN A 124 -13.80 7.07 -14.93
C ASN A 124 -13.47 5.82 -14.09
N LEU A 125 -14.20 5.59 -13.00
CA LEU A 125 -14.32 4.25 -12.38
C LEU A 125 -15.77 3.97 -11.95
N SER A 126 -16.74 4.33 -12.79
CA SER A 126 -18.13 3.95 -12.58
C SER A 126 -18.97 4.11 -13.84
N GLN A 127 -18.69 3.30 -14.86
CA GLN A 127 -19.68 2.94 -15.90
C GLN A 127 -19.23 1.73 -16.75
N THR A 128 -19.20 0.53 -16.15
CA THR A 128 -19.44 -0.76 -16.87
C THR A 128 -19.76 -1.88 -15.88
N ALA A 129 -20.82 -1.74 -15.08
CA ALA A 129 -21.46 -2.89 -14.42
C ALA A 129 -22.85 -2.49 -13.86
N ALA A 130 -23.83 -2.29 -14.74
CA ALA A 130 -25.25 -2.44 -14.42
C ALA A 130 -26.05 -2.61 -15.74
N ASP A 131 -26.66 -3.80 -15.86
CA ASP A 131 -27.90 -4.12 -16.59
C ASP A 131 -27.85 -4.08 -18.14
N LEU A 132 -27.99 -5.19 -18.90
CA LEU A 132 -28.69 -6.45 -18.65
C LEU A 132 -30.11 -6.22 -18.10
N GLU A 133 -30.93 -5.49 -18.86
CA GLU A 133 -32.36 -5.79 -19.08
C GLU A 133 -32.98 -4.80 -20.09
N LYS A 134 -32.87 -5.12 -21.39
CA LYS A 134 -33.97 -5.24 -22.37
C LYS A 134 -33.44 -5.44 -23.78
#